data_AF-A0A8S3X4H6-F1
#
_entry.id   AF-A0A8S3X4H6-F1
#
_cell.length_a   1.000
_cell.length_b   1.000
_cell.length_c   1.000
_cell.angle_alpha   90.00
_cell.angle_beta   90.00
_cell.angle_gamma   90.00
#
_symmetry.space_group_name_H-M   'P 1'
#
loop_
_entity.id
_entity.type
_entity.pdbx_description
1 polymer ?
#
loop_
_entity_poly.entity_id
_entity_poly.type
_entity_poly.pdbx_seq_one_letter_code
_entity_poly.pdbx_strand_id
1 'polypeptide(L)'
;MNLLTWIKIQNHLRKQKKRIRNPAAWRKNQRAQLKNSGQEYISRTGKIIPAKEIKPPCSNKCKHKCSEHISEEQRYDIFKMYWDLSSLQRRRDFLNSIITVLQLAQRRLKTGVEKNRKPNTYYSLMSNGKSFRVCKLFLLNTLGISERTLRTVIEAKTNNESKGVAPIDKRGCHKNHSKTSSEVQESVRIHINSISRIESHYLRANTTREYIDGGLTIADLHRDYKRLRESENKEAATYDSYFRIFNTEFNISFFVPKKDQCDVCEQYKNAIGEEKEKLEADYT
;
A
#
# COMPACT_ATOMS: atom_id res chain seq x y z
N MET A 1 -6.33 26.63 -1.60
CA MET A 1 -6.41 25.35 -0.85
C MET A 1 -7.61 24.56 -1.36
N ASN A 2 -7.44 23.29 -1.70
CA ASN A 2 -8.47 22.52 -2.43
C ASN A 2 -9.45 21.83 -1.45
N LEU A 3 -10.71 21.60 -1.85
CA LEU A 3 -11.75 20.95 -1.02
C LEU A 3 -11.28 19.59 -0.44
N LEU A 4 -10.48 18.85 -1.21
CA LEU A 4 -9.88 17.57 -0.80
C LEU A 4 -8.86 17.70 0.33
N THR A 5 -8.16 18.84 0.43
CA THR A 5 -7.27 19.12 1.56
C THR A 5 -8.04 19.48 2.82
N TRP A 6 -9.20 20.14 2.71
CA TRP A 6 -10.05 20.48 3.86
C TRP A 6 -10.77 19.26 4.44
N ILE A 7 -11.29 18.36 3.59
CA ILE A 7 -11.91 17.07 4.01
C ILE A 7 -10.88 16.16 4.71
N LYS A 8 -9.62 16.15 4.26
CA LYS A 8 -8.55 15.40 4.92
C LYS A 8 -8.17 15.95 6.30
N ILE A 9 -8.25 17.28 6.49
CA ILE A 9 -7.98 17.93 7.77
C ILE A 9 -9.10 17.66 8.78
N GLN A 10 -10.38 17.69 8.34
CA GLN A 10 -11.53 17.38 9.21
C GLN A 10 -11.54 15.92 9.73
N ASN A 11 -11.02 14.97 8.94
CA ASN A 11 -10.91 13.57 9.36
C ASN A 11 -9.82 13.32 10.42
N HIS A 12 -8.87 14.24 10.61
CA HIS A 12 -7.79 14.07 11.60
C HIS A 12 -8.19 14.51 13.02
N LEU A 13 -9.30 15.24 13.16
CA LEU A 13 -9.80 15.77 14.44
C LEU A 13 -10.87 14.89 15.10
N ARG A 14 -11.40 13.88 14.41
CA ARG A 14 -12.37 12.94 14.99
C ARG A 14 -11.62 11.83 15.74
N LYS A 15 -11.69 11.84 17.08
CA LYS A 15 -11.19 10.74 17.92
C LYS A 15 -11.91 9.44 17.52
N GLN A 16 -11.25 8.50 16.85
CA GLN A 16 -11.90 7.26 16.38
C GLN A 16 -12.02 6.22 17.50
N LYS A 17 -13.03 5.33 17.42
CA LYS A 17 -13.25 4.27 18.43
C LYS A 17 -12.12 3.23 18.47
N LYS A 18 -11.60 2.82 17.31
CA LYS A 18 -10.51 1.84 17.20
C LYS A 18 -9.20 2.52 16.80
N ARG A 19 -8.07 1.95 17.26
CA ARG A 19 -6.72 2.43 16.90
C ARG A 19 -6.52 2.37 15.38
N ILE A 20 -5.98 3.45 14.82
CA ILE A 20 -5.60 3.50 13.40
C ILE A 20 -4.51 2.46 13.15
N ARG A 21 -4.66 1.71 12.06
CA ARG A 21 -3.63 0.76 11.63
C ARG A 21 -2.35 1.55 11.31
N ASN A 22 -1.19 1.02 11.68
CA ASN A 22 0.11 1.53 11.21
C ASN A 22 0.69 0.57 10.16
N PRO A 23 0.33 0.71 8.86
CA PRO A 23 0.88 -0.13 7.80
C PRO A 23 2.39 -0.06 7.69
N ALA A 24 3.03 1.07 8.02
CA ALA A 24 4.49 1.20 7.92
C ALA A 24 5.21 0.23 8.87
N ALA A 25 4.63 -0.03 10.04
CA ALA A 25 5.15 -0.99 11.01
C ALA A 25 4.89 -2.47 10.63
N TRP A 26 4.11 -2.76 9.58
CA TRP A 26 3.89 -4.14 9.17
C TRP A 26 5.19 -4.76 8.66
N ARG A 27 5.55 -5.93 9.18
CA ARG A 27 6.75 -6.69 8.78
C ARG A 27 6.90 -6.81 7.25
N LYS A 28 5.79 -6.98 6.53
CA LYS A 28 5.76 -7.02 5.06
C LYS A 28 6.22 -5.70 4.42
N ASN A 29 5.76 -4.57 4.96
CA ASN A 29 6.05 -3.24 4.42
C ASN A 29 7.47 -2.80 4.79
N GLN A 30 7.90 -3.02 6.04
CA GLN A 30 9.31 -2.81 6.44
C GLN A 30 10.26 -3.63 5.56
N ARG A 31 9.98 -4.92 5.35
CA ARG A 31 10.78 -5.75 4.43
C ARG A 31 10.79 -5.21 3.01
N ALA A 32 9.64 -4.76 2.49
CA ALA A 32 9.57 -4.19 1.15
C ALA A 32 10.40 -2.91 1.04
N GLN A 33 10.40 -2.07 2.09
CA GLN A 33 11.21 -0.87 2.19
C GLN A 33 12.70 -1.21 2.19
N LEU A 34 13.17 -2.09 3.10
CA LEU A 34 14.57 -2.53 3.17
C LEU A 34 15.05 -3.13 1.84
N LYS A 35 14.22 -3.97 1.21
CA LYS A 35 14.52 -4.54 -0.11
C LYS A 35 14.65 -3.47 -1.20
N ASN A 36 13.85 -2.42 -1.14
CA ASN A 36 13.86 -1.36 -2.15
C ASN A 36 14.99 -0.35 -1.91
N SER A 37 15.42 -0.14 -0.67
CA SER A 37 16.61 0.63 -0.30
C SER A 37 17.91 -0.18 -0.40
N GLY A 38 17.83 -1.46 -0.76
CA GLY A 38 19.02 -2.30 -0.92
C GLY A 38 19.69 -2.67 0.39
N GLN A 39 19.03 -2.47 1.52
CA GLN A 39 19.53 -2.84 2.84
C GLN A 39 19.32 -4.34 3.11
N GLU A 40 20.04 -4.84 4.11
CA GLU A 40 19.86 -6.21 4.59
C GLU A 40 18.41 -6.42 5.08
N TYR A 41 17.84 -7.60 4.80
CA TYR A 41 16.54 -7.95 5.32
C TYR A 41 16.35 -9.46 5.48
N ILE A 42 15.47 -9.83 6.41
CA ILE A 42 15.06 -11.23 6.61
C ILE A 42 13.90 -11.54 5.65
N SER A 43 14.07 -12.52 4.78
CA SER A 43 13.06 -12.99 3.82
C SER A 43 11.84 -13.62 4.52
N ARG A 44 10.80 -13.95 3.74
CA ARG A 44 9.60 -14.65 4.26
C ARG A 44 9.93 -16.02 4.87
N THR A 45 10.99 -16.66 4.39
CA THR A 45 11.42 -18.00 4.80
C THR A 45 12.49 -17.95 5.89
N GLY A 46 12.73 -16.78 6.51
CA GLY A 46 13.72 -16.62 7.58
C GLY A 46 15.18 -16.43 7.12
N LYS A 47 15.46 -16.58 5.82
CA LYS A 47 16.83 -16.37 5.28
C LYS A 47 17.21 -14.89 5.31
N ILE A 48 18.40 -14.58 5.82
CA ILE A 48 19.01 -13.24 5.75
C ILE A 48 19.44 -12.99 4.30
N ILE A 49 19.01 -11.85 3.74
CA ILE A 49 19.44 -11.37 2.43
C ILE A 49 20.35 -10.18 2.68
N PRO A 50 21.65 -10.26 2.31
CA PRO A 50 22.61 -9.22 2.62
C PRO A 50 22.28 -7.92 1.92
N ALA A 51 22.81 -6.83 2.48
CA ALA A 51 22.77 -5.52 1.85
C ALA A 51 23.42 -5.56 0.46
N LYS A 52 22.99 -4.63 -0.38
CA LYS A 52 23.57 -4.42 -1.69
C LYS A 52 24.89 -3.72 -1.53
N GLU A 53 25.84 -4.14 -2.34
CA GLU A 53 27.19 -3.60 -2.34
C GLU A 53 27.64 -3.36 -3.78
N ILE A 54 28.53 -2.39 -3.93
CA ILE A 54 29.26 -2.17 -5.16
C ILE A 54 30.21 -3.34 -5.39
N LYS A 55 30.31 -3.78 -6.64
CA LYS A 55 31.22 -4.86 -7.05
C LYS A 55 32.44 -4.30 -7.79
N PRO A 56 33.51 -5.09 -7.99
CA PRO A 56 34.65 -4.66 -8.79
C PRO A 56 34.24 -4.12 -10.17
N PRO A 57 34.92 -3.09 -10.70
CA PRO A 57 34.57 -2.52 -12.00
C PRO A 57 34.81 -3.51 -13.14
N CYS A 58 34.57 -3.07 -14.38
CA CYS A 58 34.98 -3.86 -15.53
C CYS A 58 36.51 -3.92 -15.66
N SER A 59 37.02 -4.92 -16.38
CA SER A 59 38.46 -5.12 -16.61
C SER A 59 39.12 -3.90 -17.28
N ASN A 60 40.42 -3.70 -17.03
CA ASN A 60 41.25 -2.67 -17.67
C ASN A 60 41.26 -2.74 -19.20
N LYS A 61 40.95 -3.91 -19.78
CA LYS A 61 40.77 -4.09 -21.24
C LYS A 61 39.40 -3.61 -21.74
N CYS A 62 38.68 -2.81 -20.95
CA CYS A 62 37.37 -2.32 -21.33
C CYS A 62 37.46 -1.36 -22.52
N LYS A 63 36.79 -1.71 -23.63
CA LYS A 63 36.65 -0.84 -24.81
C LYS A 63 36.16 0.58 -24.50
N HIS A 64 35.33 0.71 -23.46
CA HIS A 64 34.74 1.99 -23.05
C HIS A 64 35.52 2.69 -21.93
N LYS A 65 36.65 2.13 -21.48
CA LYS A 65 37.53 2.73 -20.47
C LYS A 65 36.76 3.25 -19.25
N CYS A 66 35.77 2.50 -18.79
CA CYS A 66 34.79 3.01 -17.83
C CYS A 66 35.43 3.50 -16.53
N SER A 67 36.45 2.80 -16.04
CA SER A 67 37.19 3.16 -14.83
C SER A 67 38.10 4.38 -14.98
N GLU A 68 38.43 4.79 -16.22
CA GLU A 68 39.18 6.04 -16.48
C GLU A 68 38.24 7.26 -16.41
N HIS A 69 36.95 7.07 -16.73
CA HIS A 69 35.97 8.15 -16.81
C HIS A 69 35.12 8.33 -15.55
N ILE A 70 34.95 7.26 -14.77
CA ILE A 70 34.14 7.27 -13.55
C ILE A 70 34.98 6.69 -12.41
N SER A 71 35.36 7.54 -11.46
CA SER A 71 36.14 7.16 -10.29
C SER A 71 35.34 6.26 -9.34
N GLU A 72 36.02 5.55 -8.44
CA GLU A 72 35.34 4.71 -7.43
C GLU A 72 34.39 5.52 -6.53
N GLU A 73 34.77 6.75 -6.15
CA GLU A 73 33.91 7.66 -5.39
C GLU A 73 32.62 7.98 -6.15
N GLN A 74 32.73 8.33 -7.44
CA GLN A 74 31.57 8.61 -8.28
C GLN A 74 30.70 7.37 -8.48
N ARG A 75 31.30 6.18 -8.57
CA ARG A 75 30.53 4.92 -8.61
C ARG A 75 29.73 4.73 -7.33
N TYR A 76 30.33 5.04 -6.18
CA TYR A 76 29.65 4.98 -4.89
C TYR A 76 28.50 5.98 -4.78
N ASP A 77 28.68 7.22 -5.27
CA ASP A 77 27.61 8.22 -5.30
C ASP A 77 26.43 7.78 -6.18
N ILE A 78 26.72 7.23 -7.37
CA ILE A 78 25.71 6.67 -8.27
C ILE A 78 24.98 5.51 -7.60
N PHE A 79 25.73 4.61 -6.93
CA PHE A 79 25.17 3.49 -6.19
C PHE A 79 24.22 3.97 -5.09
N LYS A 80 24.68 4.90 -4.25
CA LYS A 80 23.91 5.46 -3.13
C LYS A 80 22.65 6.15 -3.64
N MET A 81 22.77 7.06 -4.61
CA MET A 81 21.64 7.73 -5.25
C MET A 81 20.61 6.72 -5.78
N TYR A 82 21.05 5.64 -6.44
CA TYR A 82 20.15 4.63 -6.98
C TYR A 82 19.34 3.88 -5.91
N TRP A 83 19.98 3.52 -4.79
CA TRP A 83 19.33 2.78 -3.71
C TRP A 83 18.51 3.68 -2.78
N ASP A 84 18.92 4.94 -2.58
CA ASP A 84 18.18 5.94 -1.81
C ASP A 84 16.79 6.24 -2.40
N LEU A 85 16.59 6.02 -3.71
CA LEU A 85 15.27 6.12 -4.35
C LEU A 85 14.19 5.28 -3.66
N SER A 86 14.57 4.19 -2.95
CA SER A 86 13.72 3.37 -2.07
C SER A 86 12.41 2.87 -2.70
N SER A 87 12.34 2.87 -4.03
CA SER A 87 11.15 2.49 -4.81
C SER A 87 11.58 1.71 -6.05
N LEU A 88 10.93 0.57 -6.27
CA LEU A 88 11.18 -0.24 -7.47
C LEU A 88 10.85 0.54 -8.75
N GLN A 89 9.79 1.35 -8.74
CA GLN A 89 9.39 2.13 -9.92
C GLN A 89 10.43 3.20 -10.22
N ARG A 90 10.81 4.03 -9.23
CA ARG A 90 11.82 5.08 -9.42
C ARG A 90 13.16 4.52 -9.90
N ARG A 91 13.56 3.36 -9.39
CA ARG A 91 14.77 2.66 -9.86
C ARG A 91 14.66 2.20 -11.31
N ARG A 92 13.48 1.76 -11.77
CA ARG A 92 13.24 1.46 -13.18
C ARG A 92 13.26 2.71 -14.04
N ASP A 93 12.72 3.81 -13.55
CA ASP A 93 12.74 5.10 -14.23
C ASP A 93 14.18 5.58 -14.42
N PHE A 94 15.02 5.46 -13.38
CA PHE A 94 16.45 5.72 -13.46
C PHE A 94 17.16 4.82 -14.49
N LEU A 95 16.92 3.50 -14.45
CA LEU A 95 17.50 2.60 -15.45
C LEU A 95 17.03 2.98 -16.86
N ASN A 96 15.77 3.35 -17.03
CA ASN A 96 15.24 3.78 -18.30
C ASN A 96 15.92 5.07 -18.78
N SER A 97 16.23 6.04 -17.92
CA SER A 97 16.90 7.28 -18.34
C SER A 97 18.34 7.07 -18.81
N ILE A 98 19.05 6.07 -18.27
CA ILE A 98 20.44 5.77 -18.64
C ILE A 98 20.58 4.78 -19.80
N ILE A 99 19.50 4.09 -20.18
CA ILE A 99 19.47 3.18 -21.33
C ILE A 99 19.03 3.97 -22.56
N THR A 100 19.79 3.88 -23.64
CA THR A 100 19.42 4.45 -24.93
C THR A 100 19.32 3.36 -25.99
N VAL A 101 18.24 3.40 -26.77
CA VAL A 101 18.03 2.51 -27.92
C VAL A 101 18.78 3.07 -29.10
N LEU A 102 19.65 2.24 -29.70
CA LEU A 102 20.42 2.63 -30.86
C LEU A 102 19.50 2.61 -32.09
N GLN A 103 19.18 3.79 -32.61
CA GLN A 103 18.42 3.95 -33.84
C GLN A 103 19.36 3.77 -35.02
N LEU A 104 19.06 2.79 -35.88
CA LEU A 104 19.77 2.57 -37.14
C LEU A 104 19.00 3.29 -38.25
N ALA A 105 19.69 4.13 -39.04
CA ALA A 105 19.08 4.86 -40.15
C ALA A 105 18.37 3.95 -41.15
N GLN A 106 18.89 2.73 -41.33
CA GLN A 106 18.25 1.70 -42.13
C GLN A 106 18.31 0.36 -41.42
N ARG A 107 17.19 -0.35 -41.45
CA ARG A 107 17.06 -1.68 -40.87
C ARG A 107 16.51 -2.64 -41.90
N ARG A 108 17.32 -3.60 -42.35
CA ARG A 108 16.82 -4.71 -43.18
C ARG A 108 15.88 -5.57 -42.33
N LEU A 109 14.59 -5.48 -42.60
CA LEU A 109 13.60 -6.39 -42.05
C LEU A 109 13.63 -7.66 -42.88
N LYS A 110 13.72 -8.82 -42.22
CA LYS A 110 13.63 -10.11 -42.93
C LYS A 110 12.15 -10.40 -43.17
N THR A 111 11.77 -10.51 -44.44
CA THR A 111 10.43 -10.96 -44.84
C THR A 111 10.25 -12.44 -44.49
N GLY A 112 9.07 -12.83 -44.00
CA GLY A 112 8.76 -14.23 -43.65
C GLY A 112 9.25 -14.71 -42.29
N VAL A 113 9.73 -13.82 -41.41
CA VAL A 113 10.13 -14.16 -40.03
C VAL A 113 9.12 -13.56 -39.04
N GLU A 114 8.61 -14.37 -38.10
CA GLU A 114 7.65 -13.92 -37.09
C GLU A 114 8.17 -12.74 -36.25
N LYS A 115 9.47 -12.70 -35.95
CA LYS A 115 10.09 -11.68 -35.10
C LYS A 115 11.44 -11.24 -35.63
N ASN A 116 11.55 -9.96 -35.94
CA ASN A 116 12.84 -9.31 -36.19
C ASN A 116 13.63 -9.17 -34.86
N ARG A 117 14.97 -9.16 -34.95
CA ARG A 117 15.86 -8.95 -33.78
C ARG A 117 15.46 -7.68 -32.99
N LYS A 118 15.73 -7.55 -31.70
CA LYS A 118 15.51 -6.27 -31.02
C LYS A 118 16.63 -5.27 -31.36
N PRO A 119 16.36 -3.95 -31.39
CA PRO A 119 17.42 -2.96 -31.58
C PRO A 119 18.46 -3.06 -30.46
N ASN A 120 19.71 -2.73 -30.79
CA ASN A 120 20.78 -2.70 -29.80
C ASN A 120 20.56 -1.53 -28.83
N THR A 121 21.07 -1.67 -27.61
CA THR A 121 21.04 -0.61 -26.60
C THR A 121 22.45 -0.29 -26.13
N TYR A 122 22.66 0.93 -25.66
CA TYR A 122 23.85 1.32 -24.93
C TYR A 122 23.46 2.00 -23.61
N TYR A 123 24.44 2.10 -22.71
CA TYR A 123 24.25 2.61 -21.36
C TYR A 123 25.14 3.83 -21.15
N SER A 124 24.61 4.85 -20.50
CA SER A 124 25.34 6.08 -20.22
C SER A 124 25.13 6.53 -18.79
N LEU A 125 26.21 6.73 -18.04
CA LEU A 125 26.17 7.26 -16.68
C LEU A 125 26.61 8.72 -16.67
N MET A 126 25.94 9.54 -15.87
CA MET A 126 26.32 10.94 -15.65
C MET A 126 27.41 11.02 -14.58
N SER A 127 28.48 11.75 -14.86
CA SER A 127 29.55 12.07 -13.93
C SER A 127 30.07 13.48 -14.22
N ASN A 128 30.20 14.33 -13.20
CA ASN A 128 30.64 15.73 -13.32
C ASN A 128 29.91 16.53 -14.42
N GLY A 129 28.59 16.34 -14.53
CA GLY A 129 27.76 17.00 -15.55
C GLY A 129 27.93 16.48 -16.99
N LYS A 130 28.78 15.48 -17.22
CA LYS A 130 29.00 14.84 -18.53
C LYS A 130 28.45 13.41 -18.54
N SER A 131 27.95 12.99 -19.69
CA SER A 131 27.43 11.62 -19.88
C SER A 131 28.50 10.73 -20.51
N PHE A 132 28.86 9.64 -19.83
CA PHE A 132 29.86 8.68 -20.29
C PHE A 132 29.21 7.35 -20.65
N ARG A 133 29.51 6.84 -21.84
CA ARG A 133 29.06 5.51 -22.25
C ARG A 133 29.82 4.44 -21.46
N VAL A 134 29.08 3.52 -20.85
CA VAL A 134 29.65 2.43 -20.05
C VAL A 134 29.27 1.07 -20.59
N CYS A 135 30.10 0.06 -20.28
CA CYS A 135 29.77 -1.33 -20.60
C CYS A 135 28.71 -1.87 -19.62
N LYS A 136 28.00 -2.92 -20.03
CA LYS A 136 26.96 -3.58 -19.23
C LYS A 136 27.50 -4.06 -17.87
N LEU A 137 28.68 -4.68 -17.87
CA LEU A 137 29.30 -5.23 -16.65
C LEU A 137 29.57 -4.12 -15.62
N PHE A 138 30.14 -3.00 -16.07
CA PHE A 138 30.40 -1.85 -15.21
C PHE A 138 29.11 -1.33 -14.59
N LEU A 139 28.05 -1.16 -15.39
CA LEU A 139 26.75 -0.71 -14.88
C LEU A 139 26.17 -1.67 -13.82
N LEU A 140 26.16 -2.97 -14.09
CA LEU A 140 25.60 -3.97 -13.17
C LEU A 140 26.39 -4.00 -11.84
N ASN A 141 27.71 -3.93 -11.92
CA ASN A 141 28.59 -3.96 -10.76
C ASN A 141 28.55 -2.66 -9.96
N THR A 142 28.47 -1.51 -10.62
CA THR A 142 28.29 -0.20 -9.97
C THR A 142 26.97 -0.13 -9.22
N LEU A 143 25.87 -0.66 -9.77
CA LEU A 143 24.56 -0.62 -9.10
C LEU A 143 24.28 -1.82 -8.17
N GLY A 144 25.12 -2.86 -8.18
CA GLY A 144 24.89 -4.09 -7.41
C GLY A 144 23.63 -4.87 -7.82
N ILE A 145 23.18 -4.71 -9.07
CA ILE A 145 21.94 -5.33 -9.59
C ILE A 145 22.22 -6.55 -10.47
N SER A 146 21.22 -7.43 -10.58
CA SER A 146 21.29 -8.56 -11.51
C SER A 146 20.91 -8.14 -12.93
N GLU A 147 21.41 -8.90 -13.90
CA GLU A 147 21.07 -8.72 -15.31
C GLU A 147 19.55 -8.74 -15.56
N ARG A 148 18.80 -9.55 -14.81
CA ARG A 148 17.34 -9.64 -14.96
C ARG A 148 16.65 -8.28 -14.75
N THR A 149 17.10 -7.51 -13.77
CA THR A 149 16.55 -6.17 -13.48
C THR A 149 16.76 -5.24 -14.68
N LEU A 150 17.96 -5.24 -15.25
CA LEU A 150 18.29 -4.43 -16.42
C LEU A 150 17.52 -4.89 -17.66
N ARG A 151 17.45 -6.21 -17.90
CA ARG A 151 16.76 -6.80 -19.04
C ARG A 151 15.28 -6.46 -19.08
N THR A 152 14.59 -6.47 -17.93
CA THR A 152 13.17 -6.07 -17.86
C THR A 152 12.93 -4.64 -18.36
N VAL A 153 13.83 -3.71 -18.04
CA VAL A 153 13.71 -2.33 -18.50
C VAL A 153 14.07 -2.20 -19.98
N ILE A 154 15.11 -2.91 -20.46
CA ILE A 154 15.47 -2.97 -21.88
C ILE A 154 14.32 -3.53 -22.72
N GLU A 155 13.72 -4.66 -22.30
CA GLU A 155 12.62 -5.31 -23.01
C GLU A 155 11.43 -4.36 -23.15
N ALA A 156 11.06 -3.65 -22.08
CA ALA A 156 10.02 -2.63 -22.15
C ALA A 156 10.41 -1.52 -23.15
N LYS A 157 11.58 -0.90 -22.96
CA LYS A 157 12.04 0.25 -23.77
C LYS A 157 12.18 -0.06 -25.27
N THR A 158 12.54 -1.30 -25.61
CA THR A 158 12.69 -1.75 -26.99
C THR A 158 11.38 -2.21 -27.64
N ASN A 159 10.33 -2.43 -26.85
CA ASN A 159 8.99 -2.66 -27.37
C ASN A 159 8.34 -1.30 -27.68
N ASN A 160 7.85 -1.11 -28.91
CA ASN A 160 7.23 0.14 -29.39
C ASN A 160 6.02 0.62 -28.56
N GLU A 161 5.45 -0.23 -27.71
CA GLU A 161 4.34 0.11 -26.84
C GLU A 161 4.73 1.09 -25.72
N SER A 162 5.98 1.02 -25.25
CA SER A 162 6.45 1.95 -24.23
C SER A 162 6.91 3.24 -24.92
N LYS A 163 6.07 4.29 -24.87
CA LYS A 163 6.38 5.64 -25.37
C LYS A 163 7.48 6.32 -24.54
N GLY A 164 8.63 5.67 -24.35
CA GLY A 164 9.75 6.14 -23.53
C GLY A 164 9.56 5.98 -22.01
N VAL A 165 8.47 5.40 -21.55
CA VAL A 165 8.17 5.23 -20.11
C VAL A 165 8.67 3.88 -19.60
N ALA A 166 9.24 3.86 -18.40
CA ALA A 166 9.72 2.62 -17.77
C ALA A 166 8.56 1.66 -17.44
N PRO A 167 8.79 0.34 -17.37
CA PRO A 167 7.72 -0.62 -17.13
C PRO A 167 7.10 -0.43 -15.74
N ILE A 168 5.79 -0.19 -15.70
CA ILE A 168 5.01 -0.02 -14.47
C ILE A 168 5.02 -1.33 -13.66
N ASP A 169 5.23 -1.24 -12.34
CA ASP A 169 5.07 -2.39 -11.45
C ASP A 169 3.58 -2.75 -11.28
N LYS A 170 3.19 -3.92 -11.81
CA LYS A 170 1.81 -4.44 -11.77
C LYS A 170 1.57 -5.46 -10.64
N ARG A 171 2.54 -5.64 -9.73
CA ARG A 171 2.42 -6.61 -8.62
C ARG A 171 1.28 -6.22 -7.70
N GLY A 172 0.42 -7.17 -7.37
CA GLY A 172 -0.74 -6.93 -6.48
C GLY A 172 -1.85 -6.05 -7.11
N CYS A 173 -1.72 -5.68 -8.38
CA CYS A 173 -2.72 -4.89 -9.12
C CYS A 173 -3.71 -5.76 -9.90
N HIS A 174 -3.96 -7.00 -9.45
CA HIS A 174 -4.98 -7.85 -10.07
C HIS A 174 -6.37 -7.37 -9.68
N LYS A 175 -7.32 -7.40 -10.64
CA LYS A 175 -8.72 -7.02 -10.41
C LYS A 175 -9.55 -8.14 -9.77
N ASN A 176 -8.90 -9.20 -9.30
CA ASN A 176 -9.55 -10.41 -8.77
C ASN A 176 -10.25 -10.19 -7.41
N HIS A 177 -10.09 -9.03 -6.78
CA HIS A 177 -10.82 -8.67 -5.57
C HIS A 177 -11.82 -7.56 -5.89
N SER A 178 -13.10 -7.85 -5.74
CA SER A 178 -14.15 -6.84 -5.80
C SER A 178 -13.93 -5.81 -4.69
N LYS A 179 -14.10 -4.54 -5.04
CA LYS A 179 -14.16 -3.45 -4.07
C LYS A 179 -15.60 -3.02 -3.95
N THR A 180 -16.08 -2.81 -2.74
CA THR A 180 -17.35 -2.12 -2.51
C THR A 180 -17.31 -0.78 -3.23
N SER A 181 -18.36 -0.47 -3.99
CA SER A 181 -18.45 0.79 -4.73
C SER A 181 -18.38 1.98 -3.76
N SER A 182 -17.90 3.12 -4.25
CA SER A 182 -17.86 4.35 -3.45
C SER A 182 -19.25 4.82 -3.03
N GLU A 183 -20.26 4.56 -3.87
CA GLU A 183 -21.68 4.85 -3.59
C GLU A 183 -22.19 4.03 -2.40
N VAL A 184 -21.93 2.72 -2.39
CA VAL A 184 -22.37 1.85 -1.29
C VAL A 184 -21.69 2.27 0.02
N GLN A 185 -20.41 2.63 -0.01
CA GLN A 185 -19.72 3.14 1.19
C GLN A 185 -20.34 4.44 1.71
N GLU A 186 -20.74 5.35 0.83
CA GLU A 186 -21.37 6.61 1.23
C GLU A 186 -22.76 6.38 1.82
N SER A 187 -23.54 5.45 1.25
CA SER A 187 -24.86 5.11 1.80
C SER A 187 -24.79 4.62 3.25
N VAL A 188 -23.73 3.88 3.62
CA VAL A 188 -23.48 3.48 5.01
C VAL A 188 -23.22 4.68 5.90
N ARG A 189 -22.43 5.66 5.44
CA ARG A 189 -22.16 6.88 6.22
C ARG A 189 -23.42 7.70 6.46
N ILE A 190 -24.25 7.83 5.43
CA ILE A 190 -25.54 8.53 5.51
C ILE A 190 -26.43 7.84 6.55
N HIS A 191 -26.58 6.51 6.48
CA HIS A 191 -27.36 5.75 7.45
C HIS A 191 -26.83 5.90 8.88
N ILE A 192 -25.51 5.83 9.10
CA ILE A 192 -24.94 5.99 10.45
C ILE A 192 -25.16 7.42 10.99
N ASN A 193 -25.24 8.42 10.11
CA ASN A 193 -25.54 9.81 10.48
C ASN A 193 -27.02 10.09 10.75
N SER A 194 -27.94 9.29 10.23
CA SER A 194 -29.37 9.45 10.50
C SER A 194 -29.82 8.87 11.84
N ILE A 195 -29.00 8.03 12.49
CA ILE A 195 -29.32 7.45 13.81
C ILE A 195 -29.22 8.54 14.88
N SER A 196 -30.23 8.63 15.75
CA SER A 196 -30.23 9.54 16.90
C SER A 196 -29.09 9.21 17.87
N ARG A 197 -28.45 10.26 18.39
CA ARG A 197 -27.28 10.13 19.27
C ARG A 197 -27.51 10.87 20.57
N ILE A 198 -27.00 10.28 21.65
CA ILE A 198 -27.01 10.83 22.99
C ILE A 198 -25.58 11.26 23.31
N GLU A 199 -25.41 12.51 23.71
CA GLU A 199 -24.13 13.01 24.18
C GLU A 199 -23.86 12.59 25.62
N SER A 200 -22.59 12.33 25.96
CA SER A 200 -22.20 12.08 27.35
C SER A 200 -22.21 13.36 28.18
N HIS A 201 -23.38 13.79 28.65
CA HIS A 201 -23.58 15.04 29.41
C HIS A 201 -22.54 15.25 30.53
N TYR A 202 -22.23 14.19 31.28
CA TYR A 202 -21.29 14.22 32.42
C TYR A 202 -19.80 14.17 32.05
N LEU A 203 -19.45 13.72 30.83
CA LEU A 203 -18.06 13.49 30.41
C LEU A 203 -17.65 14.37 29.22
N ARG A 204 -18.42 15.41 28.89
CA ARG A 204 -18.16 16.30 27.74
C ARG A 204 -16.77 16.94 27.77
N ALA A 205 -16.25 17.25 28.97
CA ALA A 205 -14.89 17.79 29.14
C ALA A 205 -13.78 16.76 28.81
N ASN A 206 -14.06 15.47 28.99
CA ASN A 206 -13.06 14.40 28.89
C ASN A 206 -13.18 13.61 27.58
N THR A 207 -14.38 13.49 27.01
CA THR A 207 -14.66 12.66 25.84
C THR A 207 -15.63 13.31 24.86
N THR A 208 -15.32 13.22 23.57
CA THR A 208 -16.22 13.58 22.46
C THR A 208 -16.97 12.37 21.91
N ARG A 209 -17.23 11.35 22.76
CA ARG A 209 -17.88 10.11 22.35
C ARG A 209 -19.39 10.28 22.42
N GLU A 210 -20.05 9.88 21.35
CA GLU A 210 -21.51 9.85 21.24
C GLU A 210 -22.02 8.44 21.49
N TYR A 211 -23.26 8.32 21.94
CA TYR A 211 -23.87 7.06 22.30
C TYR A 211 -25.17 6.82 21.52
N ILE A 212 -25.36 5.62 21.00
CA ILE A 212 -26.64 5.10 20.52
C ILE A 212 -27.30 4.36 21.67
N ASP A 213 -28.62 4.22 21.64
CA ASP A 213 -29.37 3.40 22.59
C ASP A 213 -28.75 2.00 22.77
N GLY A 214 -28.73 1.52 24.02
CA GLY A 214 -28.08 0.29 24.41
C GLY A 214 -28.80 -0.99 23.96
N GLY A 215 -30.08 -0.89 23.58
CA GLY A 215 -30.89 -2.02 23.11
C GLY A 215 -30.56 -2.46 21.69
N LEU A 216 -29.82 -1.64 20.92
CA LEU A 216 -29.44 -1.94 19.56
C LEU A 216 -28.00 -2.46 19.48
N THR A 217 -27.73 -3.33 18.52
CA THR A 217 -26.37 -3.77 18.18
C THR A 217 -25.97 -3.27 16.79
N ILE A 218 -24.67 -3.35 16.46
CA ILE A 218 -24.21 -3.02 15.08
C ILE A 218 -24.87 -3.95 14.05
N ALA A 219 -25.21 -5.18 14.44
CA ALA A 219 -25.93 -6.11 13.58
C ALA A 219 -27.37 -5.64 13.32
N ASP A 220 -28.06 -5.11 14.33
CA ASP A 220 -29.39 -4.49 14.16
C ASP A 220 -29.32 -3.31 13.20
N LEU A 221 -28.37 -2.39 13.42
CA LEU A 221 -28.19 -1.23 12.56
C LEU A 221 -27.87 -1.62 11.10
N HIS A 222 -27.14 -2.72 10.89
CA HIS A 222 -26.88 -3.24 9.55
C HIS A 222 -28.12 -3.88 8.93
N ARG A 223 -28.94 -4.59 9.71
CA ARG A 223 -30.22 -5.15 9.25
C ARG A 223 -31.16 -4.05 8.79
N ASP A 224 -31.27 -2.96 9.55
CA ASP A 224 -32.14 -1.83 9.20
C ASP A 224 -31.63 -1.08 7.96
N TYR A 225 -30.32 -0.83 7.89
CA TYR A 225 -29.68 -0.30 6.69
C TYR A 225 -29.95 -1.17 5.46
N LYS A 226 -29.85 -2.50 5.60
CA LYS A 226 -30.08 -3.43 4.51
C LYS A 226 -31.53 -3.38 4.03
N ARG A 227 -32.51 -3.37 4.94
CA ARG A 227 -33.93 -3.20 4.62
C ARG A 227 -34.20 -1.90 3.86
N LEU A 228 -33.60 -0.79 4.30
CA LEU A 228 -33.73 0.51 3.62
C LEU A 228 -33.19 0.44 2.19
N ARG A 229 -32.00 -0.13 1.98
CA ARG A 229 -31.40 -0.27 0.64
C ARG A 229 -32.21 -1.18 -0.27
N GLU A 230 -32.76 -2.27 0.27
CA GLU A 230 -33.66 -3.18 -0.44
C GLU A 230 -34.94 -2.45 -0.89
N SER A 231 -35.52 -1.61 -0.03
CA SER A 231 -36.72 -0.81 -0.38
C SER A 231 -36.47 0.19 -1.52
N GLU A 232 -35.23 0.65 -1.67
CA GLU A 232 -34.80 1.55 -2.76
C GLU A 232 -34.32 0.80 -4.01
N ASN A 233 -34.37 -0.54 -4.03
CA ASN A 233 -33.78 -1.40 -5.07
C ASN A 233 -32.28 -1.13 -5.32
N LYS A 234 -31.51 -0.88 -4.26
CA LYS A 234 -30.06 -0.61 -4.34
C LYS A 234 -29.25 -1.69 -3.64
N GLU A 235 -28.00 -1.88 -4.09
CA GLU A 235 -27.07 -2.82 -3.46
C GLU A 235 -26.70 -2.38 -2.04
N ALA A 236 -26.78 -3.29 -1.07
CA ALA A 236 -26.36 -3.03 0.31
C ALA A 236 -24.90 -3.41 0.56
N ALA A 237 -24.23 -2.67 1.43
CA ALA A 237 -22.92 -3.07 1.94
C ALA A 237 -22.99 -4.38 2.73
N THR A 238 -21.92 -5.18 2.66
CA THR A 238 -21.75 -6.34 3.57
C THR A 238 -21.59 -5.89 5.02
N TYR A 239 -21.95 -6.77 5.97
CA TYR A 239 -21.81 -6.49 7.40
C TYR A 239 -20.38 -6.09 7.78
N ASP A 240 -19.35 -6.78 7.26
CA ASP A 240 -17.95 -6.42 7.53
C ASP A 240 -17.61 -4.99 7.08
N SER A 241 -18.09 -4.59 5.91
CA SER A 241 -17.88 -3.23 5.38
C SER A 241 -18.55 -2.20 6.28
N TYR A 242 -19.81 -2.47 6.67
CA TYR A 242 -20.57 -1.62 7.57
C TYR A 242 -19.89 -1.48 8.94
N PHE A 243 -19.55 -2.61 9.56
CA PHE A 243 -18.88 -2.68 10.85
C PHE A 243 -17.53 -1.97 10.84
N ARG A 244 -16.76 -2.11 9.74
CA ARG A 244 -15.49 -1.41 9.57
C ARG A 244 -15.71 0.09 9.53
N ILE A 245 -16.60 0.58 8.66
CA ILE A 245 -16.92 2.02 8.55
C ILE A 245 -17.36 2.58 9.90
N PHE A 246 -18.31 1.92 10.58
CA PHE A 246 -18.80 2.33 11.90
C PHE A 246 -17.66 2.50 12.92
N ASN A 247 -16.75 1.52 13.02
CA ASN A 247 -15.71 1.55 14.03
C ASN A 247 -14.48 2.40 13.68
N THR A 248 -14.22 2.63 12.39
CA THR A 248 -13.05 3.40 11.95
C THR A 248 -13.38 4.86 11.70
N GLU A 249 -14.58 5.19 11.22
CA GLU A 249 -14.91 6.56 10.83
C GLU A 249 -15.71 7.31 11.91
N PHE A 250 -16.38 6.60 12.83
CA PHE A 250 -17.23 7.18 13.86
C PHE A 250 -16.72 6.91 15.28
N ASN A 251 -16.95 7.86 16.19
CA ASN A 251 -16.68 7.74 17.63
C ASN A 251 -17.94 7.40 18.41
N ILE A 252 -18.69 6.41 17.95
CA ILE A 252 -20.01 6.08 18.50
C ILE A 252 -19.93 4.76 19.26
N SER A 253 -20.56 4.71 20.42
CA SER A 253 -20.72 3.47 21.20
C SER A 253 -22.18 3.24 21.56
N PHE A 254 -22.52 2.04 22.00
CA PHE A 254 -23.82 1.77 22.59
C PHE A 254 -23.79 2.22 24.05
N PHE A 255 -24.87 2.85 24.49
CA PHE A 255 -25.05 3.28 25.86
C PHE A 255 -25.18 2.05 26.76
N VAL A 256 -24.45 2.06 27.86
CA VAL A 256 -24.55 1.02 28.89
C VAL A 256 -24.76 1.75 30.21
N PRO A 257 -25.94 1.65 30.83
CA PRO A 257 -26.19 2.24 32.14
C PRO A 257 -25.13 1.78 33.14
N LYS A 258 -24.48 2.73 33.83
CA LYS A 258 -23.47 2.43 34.87
C LYS A 258 -24.03 2.53 36.29
N LYS A 259 -25.17 3.20 36.45
CA LYS A 259 -25.93 3.35 37.69
C LYS A 259 -27.34 2.81 37.40
N ASP A 260 -28.01 2.31 38.43
CA ASP A 260 -29.35 1.71 38.34
C ASP A 260 -29.40 0.42 37.49
N GLN A 261 -28.36 -0.43 37.60
CA GLN A 261 -28.46 -1.80 37.13
C GLN A 261 -29.27 -2.59 38.16
N CYS A 262 -30.26 -3.36 37.70
CA CYS A 262 -31.02 -4.24 38.58
C CYS A 262 -30.08 -5.28 39.19
N ASP A 263 -30.05 -5.39 40.52
CA ASP A 263 -29.23 -6.35 41.26
C ASP A 263 -29.43 -7.78 40.73
N VAL A 264 -30.67 -8.13 40.39
CA VAL A 264 -31.03 -9.45 39.83
C VAL A 264 -30.41 -9.66 38.45
N CYS A 265 -30.42 -8.64 37.59
CA CYS A 265 -29.79 -8.70 36.27
C CYS A 265 -28.26 -8.76 36.34
N GLU A 266 -27.65 -8.13 37.36
CA GLU A 266 -26.20 -8.18 37.59
C GLU A 266 -25.77 -9.53 38.18
N GLN A 267 -26.55 -10.09 39.11
CA GLN A 267 -26.39 -11.45 39.62
C GLN A 267 -26.45 -12.49 38.49
N TYR A 268 -27.46 -12.40 37.62
CA TYR A 268 -27.60 -13.30 36.46
C TYR A 268 -26.42 -13.19 35.47
N LYS A 269 -25.89 -11.99 35.23
CA LYS A 269 -24.70 -11.81 34.36
C LYS A 269 -23.44 -12.45 34.94
N ASN A 270 -23.33 -12.49 36.27
CA ASN A 270 -22.17 -13.01 36.99
C ASN A 270 -22.28 -14.51 37.31
N ALA A 271 -23.48 -15.09 37.24
CA ALA A 271 -23.74 -16.51 37.48
C ALA A 271 -23.24 -17.41 36.33
N ILE A 272 -22.83 -18.64 36.66
CA ILE A 272 -22.29 -19.64 35.72
C ILE A 272 -23.02 -20.98 35.92
N GLY A 273 -23.36 -21.66 34.82
CA GLY A 273 -23.91 -23.03 34.86
C GLY A 273 -25.29 -23.11 35.50
N GLU A 274 -25.48 -24.04 36.44
CA GLU A 274 -26.77 -24.33 37.09
C GLU A 274 -27.39 -23.13 37.83
N GLU A 275 -26.58 -22.20 38.34
CA GLU A 275 -27.10 -20.98 39.00
C GLU A 275 -27.83 -20.06 38.01
N LYS A 276 -27.40 -20.08 36.75
CA LYS A 276 -27.99 -19.25 35.70
C LYS A 276 -29.34 -19.81 35.24
N GLU A 277 -29.45 -21.13 35.15
CA GLU A 277 -30.71 -21.82 34.81
C GLU A 277 -31.78 -21.65 35.91
N LYS A 278 -31.36 -21.64 37.18
CA LYS A 278 -32.27 -21.36 38.32
C LYS A 278 -32.82 -19.93 38.27
N LEU A 279 -31.96 -18.95 38.01
CA LEU A 279 -32.37 -17.54 37.88
C LEU A 279 -33.24 -17.27 36.64
N GLU A 280 -33.12 -18.08 35.58
CA GLU A 280 -34.02 -18.05 34.41
C GLU A 280 -35.41 -18.60 34.75
N ALA A 281 -35.49 -19.67 35.53
CA ALA A 281 -36.76 -20.28 35.94
C ALA A 281 -37.61 -19.36 36.83
N ASP A 282 -36.99 -18.55 37.68
CA ASP A 282 -37.69 -17.59 38.55
C ASP A 282 -38.33 -16.41 37.79
N TYR A 283 -38.00 -16.23 36.50
CA TYR A 283 -38.46 -15.13 35.65
C TYR A 283 -39.41 -15.56 34.51
N THR A 284 -39.71 -16.87 34.40
CA THR A 284 -40.62 -17.43 33.39
C THR A 284 -42.00 -17.66 34.00
#